data_AF-A0A1G0CKA8-F1
#
_entry.id   AF-A0A1G0CKA8-F1
#
_cell.length_a   1.000
_cell.length_b   1.000
_cell.length_c   1.000
_cell.angle_alpha   90.00
_cell.angle_beta   90.00
_cell.angle_gamma   90.00
#
_symmetry.space_group_name_H-M   'P 1'
#
loop_
_entity.id
_entity.type
_entity.pdbx_description
1 polymer ?
#
loop_
_entity_poly.entity_id
_entity_poly.type
_entity_poly.pdbx_seq_one_letter_code
_entity_poly.pdbx_strand_id
1 'polypeptide(L)'
;MKYINILHYFLTIGLIITVIVLLLNQNKIQNQLSDDSVIESVNYPFEERNMTLILTLIGVGFGLFALFTFGGVKQLFDAKVEEVNERYNKAKKDNETHHKRMNRLEKDLNYQLAEILYDKASTLRSGDSPSVYVMVALAACEKYTQVLSDCEDENQKFIGGVNTRVSSLLDEITKVIGITNRDVETSSIDFDRFKKRVERISAQLNSIDFAKFNHIVSKIKIID
;
A
#
# COMPACT_ATOMS: atom_id res chain seq x y z
N MET A 1 9.39 -30.67 9.56
CA MET A 1 9.82 -32.08 9.58
C MET A 1 9.08 -32.99 10.57
N LYS A 2 8.63 -32.53 11.76
CA LYS A 2 7.94 -33.40 12.74
C LYS A 2 6.59 -34.02 12.29
N TYR A 3 5.85 -33.37 11.40
CA TYR A 3 4.51 -33.80 11.00
C TYR A 3 4.46 -34.87 9.90
N ILE A 4 5.52 -35.00 9.10
CA ILE A 4 5.64 -36.07 8.08
C ILE A 4 5.75 -37.43 8.76
N ASN A 5 6.48 -37.51 9.89
CA ASN A 5 6.60 -38.74 10.66
C ASN A 5 5.26 -39.20 11.23
N ILE A 6 4.40 -38.28 11.68
CA ILE A 6 3.09 -38.63 12.23
C ILE A 6 2.19 -39.22 11.14
N LEU A 7 2.11 -38.58 9.97
CA LEU A 7 1.34 -39.09 8.84
C LEU A 7 1.87 -40.45 8.37
N HIS A 8 3.19 -40.64 8.34
CA HIS A 8 3.81 -41.90 7.95
C HIS A 8 3.50 -43.02 8.96
N TYR A 9 3.56 -42.73 10.26
CA TYR A 9 3.19 -43.67 11.33
C TYR A 9 1.73 -44.12 11.22
N PHE A 10 0.80 -43.21 10.95
CA PHE A 10 -0.62 -43.55 10.78
C PHE A 10 -0.88 -44.39 9.52
N LEU A 11 -0.20 -44.08 8.41
CA LEU A 11 -0.26 -44.89 7.19
C LEU A 11 0.28 -46.31 7.43
N THR A 12 1.40 -46.44 8.14
CA THR A 12 1.95 -47.76 8.50
C THR A 12 1.05 -48.52 9.46
N ILE A 13 0.45 -47.88 10.46
CA ILE A 13 -0.47 -48.53 11.39
C ILE A 13 -1.75 -48.97 10.67
N GLY A 14 -2.31 -48.15 9.78
CA GLY A 14 -3.46 -48.51 8.95
C GLY A 14 -3.17 -49.72 8.06
N LEU A 15 -2.01 -49.74 7.38
CA LEU A 15 -1.57 -50.87 6.58
C LEU A 15 -1.41 -52.15 7.42
N ILE A 16 -0.79 -52.04 8.60
CA ILE A 16 -0.61 -53.16 9.53
C ILE A 16 -1.96 -53.71 9.99
N ILE A 17 -2.92 -52.86 10.36
CA ILE A 17 -4.27 -53.30 10.77
C ILE A 17 -4.98 -53.99 9.60
N THR A 18 -4.86 -53.47 8.38
CA THR A 18 -5.49 -54.06 7.19
C THR A 18 -4.92 -55.45 6.87
N VAL A 19 -3.59 -55.60 6.97
CA VAL A 19 -2.89 -56.88 6.79
C VAL A 19 -3.27 -57.87 7.89
N ILE A 20 -3.36 -57.44 9.16
CA ILE A 20 -3.79 -58.31 10.27
C ILE A 20 -5.23 -58.78 10.07
N VAL A 21 -6.14 -57.92 9.63
CA VAL A 21 -7.54 -58.30 9.34
C VAL A 21 -7.61 -59.30 8.18
N LEU A 22 -6.85 -59.09 7.11
CA LEU A 22 -6.75 -60.03 5.98
C LEU A 22 -6.20 -61.39 6.42
N LEU A 23 -5.14 -61.42 7.22
CA LEU A 23 -4.54 -62.65 7.74
C LEU A 23 -5.48 -63.40 8.70
N LEU A 24 -6.16 -62.69 9.59
CA LEU A 24 -7.15 -63.28 10.49
C LEU A 24 -8.34 -63.86 9.72
N ASN A 25 -8.76 -63.22 8.62
CA ASN A 25 -9.84 -63.71 7.78
C ASN A 25 -9.41 -64.97 6.98
N GLN A 26 -8.19 -65.00 6.46
CA GLN A 26 -7.64 -66.19 5.78
C GLN A 26 -7.48 -67.40 6.72
N ASN A 27 -6.99 -67.19 7.95
CA ASN A 27 -6.88 -68.25 8.95
C ASN A 27 -8.26 -68.82 9.33
N LYS A 28 -9.30 -67.98 9.36
CA LYS A 28 -10.66 -68.42 9.66
C LYS A 28 -11.25 -69.30 8.54
N ILE A 29 -10.93 -68.98 7.27
CA ILE A 29 -11.33 -69.76 6.09
C ILE A 29 -10.61 -71.12 6.06
N GLN A 30 -9.30 -71.18 6.37
CA GLN A 30 -8.57 -72.46 6.43
C GLN A 30 -9.03 -73.37 7.58
N ASN A 31 -9.39 -72.79 8.73
CA ASN A 31 -9.87 -73.57 9.87
C ASN A 31 -11.31 -74.08 9.69
N GLN A 32 -12.15 -73.42 8.88
CA GLN A 32 -13.49 -73.94 8.53
C GLN A 32 -13.44 -75.08 7.50
N LEU A 33 -12.46 -75.10 6.60
CA LEU A 33 -12.28 -76.18 5.62
C LEU A 33 -11.74 -77.49 6.21
N SER A 34 -11.26 -77.49 7.46
CA SER A 34 -10.68 -78.66 8.12
C SER A 34 -11.66 -79.42 9.03
N ASP A 35 -12.90 -78.94 9.21
CA ASP A 35 -13.84 -79.51 10.20
C ASP A 35 -15.26 -79.80 9.68
N ASP A 36 -15.52 -79.71 8.37
CA ASP A 36 -16.83 -80.06 7.80
C ASP A 36 -16.77 -81.34 6.95
N SER A 37 -16.90 -82.48 7.66
CA SER A 37 -17.32 -83.75 7.06
C SER A 37 -18.58 -84.30 7.72
N VAL A 38 -19.62 -83.51 7.97
CA VAL A 38 -21.00 -84.02 8.14
C VAL A 38 -22.02 -82.98 7.64
N ILE A 39 -22.97 -83.49 6.86
CA ILE A 39 -24.09 -82.87 6.14
C ILE A 39 -25.05 -82.10 7.09
N GLU A 40 -25.47 -80.87 6.75
CA GLU A 40 -26.89 -80.48 6.64
C GLU A 40 -27.09 -78.99 6.25
N SER A 41 -28.16 -78.77 5.50
CA SER A 41 -28.67 -77.48 5.03
C SER A 41 -28.88 -76.47 6.15
N VAL A 42 -28.07 -75.41 6.18
CA VAL A 42 -28.40 -74.16 6.88
C VAL A 42 -28.02 -73.00 5.96
N ASN A 43 -29.04 -72.26 5.55
CA ASN A 43 -28.94 -70.98 4.86
C ASN A 43 -28.00 -70.07 5.67
N TYR A 44 -26.75 -69.88 5.24
CA TYR A 44 -25.75 -69.10 5.98
C TYR A 44 -26.10 -67.61 5.89
N PRO A 45 -26.48 -66.93 7.00
CA PRO A 45 -26.57 -65.47 7.02
C PRO A 45 -25.19 -64.83 7.25
N PHE A 46 -24.11 -65.56 6.97
CA PHE A 46 -22.75 -65.26 7.45
C PHE A 46 -21.94 -64.38 6.50
N GLU A 47 -22.39 -64.19 5.25
CA GLU A 47 -21.74 -63.32 4.26
C GLU A 47 -22.07 -61.82 4.47
N GLU A 48 -23.32 -61.48 4.77
CA GLU A 48 -23.74 -60.07 4.84
C GLU A 48 -23.15 -59.33 6.05
N ARG A 49 -23.01 -60.01 7.20
CA ARG A 49 -22.58 -59.35 8.45
C ARG A 49 -21.10 -58.99 8.45
N ASN A 50 -20.23 -59.81 7.85
CA ASN A 50 -18.80 -59.54 7.72
C ASN A 50 -18.53 -58.45 6.66
N MET A 51 -19.27 -58.47 5.55
CA MET A 51 -19.15 -57.46 4.50
C MET A 51 -19.60 -56.08 5.00
N THR A 52 -20.70 -56.03 5.77
CA THR A 52 -21.16 -54.79 6.43
C THR A 52 -20.12 -54.26 7.42
N LEU A 53 -19.48 -55.13 8.20
CA LEU A 53 -18.47 -54.73 9.18
C LEU A 53 -17.20 -54.19 8.51
N ILE A 54 -16.76 -54.81 7.41
CA ILE A 54 -15.65 -54.35 6.58
C ILE A 54 -15.97 -52.99 5.94
N LEU A 55 -17.16 -52.84 5.34
CA LEU A 55 -17.60 -51.57 4.74
C LEU A 55 -17.69 -50.45 5.77
N THR A 56 -18.18 -50.75 6.98
CA THR A 56 -18.25 -49.76 8.07
C THR A 56 -16.86 -49.35 8.52
N LEU A 57 -15.93 -50.29 8.65
CA LEU A 57 -14.54 -50.00 9.05
C LEU A 57 -13.80 -49.16 8.01
N ILE A 58 -13.98 -49.48 6.72
CA ILE A 58 -13.44 -48.70 5.60
C ILE A 58 -14.06 -47.30 5.58
N GLY A 59 -15.38 -47.19 5.75
CA GLY A 59 -16.10 -45.91 5.79
C GLY A 59 -15.64 -45.01 6.94
N VAL A 60 -15.49 -45.57 8.15
CA VAL A 60 -14.94 -44.85 9.32
C VAL A 60 -13.48 -44.45 9.08
N GLY A 61 -12.68 -45.33 8.48
CA GLY A 61 -11.29 -45.04 8.11
C GLY A 61 -11.17 -43.89 7.12
N PHE A 62 -11.98 -43.88 6.06
CA PHE A 62 -12.05 -42.78 5.10
C PHE A 62 -12.56 -41.48 5.74
N GLY A 63 -13.56 -41.55 6.61
CA GLY A 63 -14.09 -40.40 7.33
C GLY A 63 -13.04 -39.74 8.24
N LEU A 64 -12.30 -40.55 9.01
CA LEU A 64 -11.19 -40.06 9.83
C LEU A 64 -10.06 -39.49 8.96
N PHE A 65 -9.67 -40.19 7.90
CA PHE A 65 -8.63 -39.71 6.98
C PHE A 65 -9.01 -38.35 6.37
N ALA A 66 -10.26 -38.18 5.93
CA ALA A 66 -10.78 -36.93 5.41
C ALA A 66 -10.75 -35.82 6.48
N LEU A 67 -11.24 -36.09 7.70
CA LEU A 67 -11.22 -35.10 8.79
C LEU A 67 -9.81 -34.61 9.13
N PHE A 68 -8.82 -35.51 9.19
CA PHE A 68 -7.44 -35.14 9.49
C PHE A 68 -6.75 -34.42 8.33
N THR A 69 -6.97 -34.85 7.08
CA THR A 69 -6.39 -34.18 5.91
C THR A 69 -7.00 -32.80 5.68
N PHE A 70 -8.33 -32.68 5.70
CA PHE A 70 -9.00 -31.38 5.57
C PHE A 70 -8.71 -30.47 6.76
N GLY A 71 -8.67 -31.00 7.99
CA GLY A 71 -8.32 -30.24 9.19
C GLY A 71 -6.89 -29.68 9.12
N GLY A 72 -5.92 -30.52 8.69
CA GLY A 72 -4.53 -30.09 8.52
C GLY A 72 -4.35 -29.06 7.40
N VAL A 73 -5.02 -29.24 6.27
CA VAL A 73 -5.00 -28.27 5.16
C VAL A 73 -5.65 -26.95 5.59
N LYS A 74 -6.78 -26.98 6.30
CA LYS A 74 -7.45 -25.77 6.81
C LYS A 74 -6.53 -24.98 7.74
N GLN A 75 -5.87 -25.63 8.70
CA GLN A 75 -4.93 -24.95 9.60
C GLN A 75 -3.76 -24.31 8.84
N LEU A 76 -3.23 -24.97 7.80
CA LEU A 76 -2.20 -24.40 6.94
C LEU A 76 -2.70 -23.17 6.17
N PHE A 77 -3.94 -23.20 5.68
CA PHE A 77 -4.57 -22.05 5.02
C PHE A 77 -4.79 -20.89 5.98
N ASP A 78 -5.35 -21.14 7.17
CA ASP A 78 -5.59 -20.11 8.18
C ASP A 78 -4.27 -19.43 8.59
N ALA A 79 -3.21 -20.21 8.84
CA ALA A 79 -1.88 -19.67 9.14
C ALA A 79 -1.28 -18.87 7.97
N LYS A 80 -1.52 -19.28 6.71
CA LYS A 80 -1.08 -18.53 5.53
C LYS A 80 -1.86 -17.24 5.32
N VAL A 81 -3.16 -17.23 5.60
CA VAL A 81 -4.00 -16.02 5.54
C VAL A 81 -3.54 -15.01 6.58
N GLU A 82 -3.26 -15.46 7.80
CA GLU A 82 -2.71 -14.62 8.86
C GLU A 82 -1.35 -14.03 8.46
N GLU A 83 -0.42 -14.86 7.97
CA GLU A 83 0.90 -14.41 7.49
C GLU A 83 0.78 -13.37 6.36
N VAL A 84 -0.12 -13.58 5.40
CA VAL A 84 -0.35 -12.65 4.29
C VAL A 84 -0.94 -11.34 4.80
N ASN A 85 -1.89 -11.38 5.73
CA ASN A 85 -2.47 -10.18 6.33
C ASN A 85 -1.43 -9.37 7.12
N GLU A 86 -0.55 -10.02 7.87
CA GLU A 86 0.55 -9.36 8.56
C GLU A 86 1.51 -8.68 7.58
N ARG A 87 1.92 -9.38 6.52
CA ARG A 87 2.79 -8.82 5.47
C ARG A 87 2.13 -7.63 4.78
N TYR A 88 0.84 -7.73 4.47
CA TYR A 88 0.07 -6.64 3.86
C TYR A 88 0.01 -5.42 4.78
N ASN A 89 -0.34 -5.60 6.05
CA ASN A 89 -0.41 -4.51 7.02
C ASN A 89 0.95 -3.84 7.24
N LYS A 90 2.04 -4.62 7.27
CA LYS A 90 3.40 -4.10 7.33
C LYS A 90 3.74 -3.27 6.08
N ALA A 91 3.49 -3.81 4.89
CA ALA A 91 3.74 -3.09 3.64
C ALA A 91 2.92 -1.80 3.54
N LYS A 92 1.67 -1.80 4.01
CA LYS A 92 0.83 -0.61 4.08
C LYS A 92 1.46 0.46 4.98
N LYS A 93 1.90 0.10 6.18
CA LYS A 93 2.55 1.02 7.14
C LYS A 93 3.90 1.55 6.63
N ASP A 94 4.69 0.69 5.98
CA ASP A 94 5.95 1.09 5.36
C ASP A 94 5.69 2.08 4.22
N ASN A 95 4.68 1.82 3.38
CA ASN A 95 4.28 2.73 2.31
C ASN A 95 3.81 4.10 2.84
N GLU A 96 2.99 4.13 3.89
CA GLU A 96 2.59 5.37 4.58
C GLU A 96 3.82 6.15 5.11
N THR A 97 4.79 5.44 5.69
CA THR A 97 6.04 6.03 6.20
C THR A 97 6.89 6.61 5.06
N HIS A 98 7.03 5.89 3.96
CA HIS A 98 7.73 6.37 2.77
C HIS A 98 7.06 7.59 2.14
N HIS A 99 5.73 7.59 2.07
CA HIS A 99 4.97 8.72 1.56
C HIS A 99 5.18 9.98 2.42
N LYS A 100 5.10 9.85 3.75
CA LYS A 100 5.41 10.95 4.68
C LYS A 100 6.84 11.47 4.52
N ARG A 101 7.82 10.57 4.37
CA ARG A 101 9.22 10.96 4.15
C ARG A 101 9.41 11.68 2.82
N MET A 102 8.76 11.22 1.75
CA MET A 102 8.84 11.86 0.44
C MET A 102 8.26 13.27 0.48
N ASN A 103 7.10 13.44 1.13
CA ASN A 103 6.48 14.76 1.29
C ASN A 103 7.44 15.71 2.05
N ARG A 104 8.05 15.27 3.15
CA ARG A 104 9.05 16.09 3.88
C ARG A 104 10.25 16.49 3.00
N LEU A 105 10.79 15.57 2.21
CA LEU A 105 11.90 15.87 1.30
C LEU A 105 11.50 16.84 0.19
N GLU A 106 10.29 16.70 -0.35
CA GLU A 106 9.75 17.63 -1.35
C GLU A 106 9.63 19.04 -0.78
N LYS A 107 9.17 19.17 0.47
CA LYS A 107 9.10 20.47 1.16
C LYS A 107 10.46 21.07 1.43
N ASP A 108 11.40 20.29 1.94
CA ASP A 108 12.78 20.75 2.16
C ASP A 108 13.41 21.24 0.85
N LEU A 109 13.19 20.50 -0.24
CA LEU A 109 13.65 20.88 -1.58
C LEU A 109 12.97 22.16 -2.07
N ASN A 110 11.65 22.25 -1.95
CA ASN A 110 10.90 23.43 -2.36
C ASN A 110 11.31 24.66 -1.54
N TYR A 111 11.58 24.52 -0.24
CA TYR A 111 12.10 25.59 0.59
C TYR A 111 13.49 26.05 0.14
N GLN A 112 14.42 25.12 -0.08
CA GLN A 112 15.76 25.46 -0.58
C GLN A 112 15.71 26.13 -1.97
N LEU A 113 14.88 25.62 -2.87
CA LEU A 113 14.68 26.24 -4.18
C LEU A 113 14.05 27.64 -4.06
N ALA A 114 13.11 27.83 -3.13
CA ALA A 114 12.51 29.13 -2.88
C ALA A 114 13.55 30.15 -2.41
N GLU A 115 14.43 29.78 -1.46
CA GLU A 115 15.50 30.65 -0.99
C GLU A 115 16.50 30.99 -2.11
N ILE A 116 16.90 30.02 -2.94
CA ILE A 116 17.78 30.28 -4.10
C ILE A 116 17.13 31.27 -5.08
N LEU A 117 15.83 31.09 -5.35
CA LEU A 117 15.09 31.99 -6.24
C LEU A 117 14.86 33.36 -5.62
N TYR A 118 14.66 33.43 -4.31
CA TYR A 118 14.54 34.67 -3.55
C TYR A 118 15.84 35.48 -3.63
N ASP A 119 16.98 34.84 -3.36
CA ASP A 119 18.30 35.47 -3.48
C ASP A 119 18.54 35.93 -4.92
N LYS A 120 18.23 35.09 -5.91
CA LYS A 120 18.33 35.47 -7.32
C LYS A 120 17.44 36.67 -7.66
N ALA A 121 16.19 36.71 -7.19
CA ALA A 121 15.30 37.85 -7.38
C ALA A 121 15.90 39.12 -6.77
N SER A 122 16.47 39.03 -5.57
CA SER A 122 17.10 40.18 -4.90
C SER A 122 18.23 40.78 -5.73
N THR A 123 19.06 39.96 -6.39
CA THR A 123 20.13 40.43 -7.27
C THR A 123 19.61 41.10 -8.56
N LEU A 124 18.46 40.65 -9.05
CA LEU A 124 17.83 41.16 -10.27
C LEU A 124 17.01 42.43 -10.04
N ARG A 125 16.68 42.74 -8.78
CA ARG A 125 15.87 43.90 -8.39
C ARG A 125 16.46 45.23 -8.84
N SER A 126 17.79 45.31 -8.88
CA SER A 126 18.53 46.52 -9.31
C SER A 126 18.86 46.52 -10.81
N GLY A 127 18.49 45.47 -11.55
CA GLY A 127 18.82 45.32 -12.96
C GLY A 127 17.82 45.98 -13.91
N ASP A 128 18.21 46.07 -15.19
CA ASP A 128 17.45 46.79 -16.22
C ASP A 128 16.17 46.07 -16.72
N SER A 129 15.87 44.88 -16.20
CA SER A 129 14.70 44.09 -16.63
C SER A 129 13.75 43.75 -15.49
N PRO A 130 12.76 44.63 -15.22
CA PRO A 130 11.70 44.38 -14.25
C PRO A 130 10.94 43.07 -14.51
N SER A 131 10.79 42.67 -15.78
CA SER A 131 10.10 41.43 -16.16
C SER A 131 10.79 40.18 -15.61
N VAL A 132 12.12 40.09 -15.76
CA VAL A 132 12.89 38.95 -15.27
C VAL A 132 12.83 38.88 -13.74
N TYR A 133 12.91 40.02 -13.06
CA TYR A 133 12.73 40.10 -11.61
C TYR A 133 11.37 39.55 -11.18
N VAL A 134 10.27 40.06 -11.76
CA VAL A 134 8.90 39.65 -11.38
C VAL A 134 8.70 38.15 -11.60
N MET A 135 9.18 37.60 -12.72
CA MET A 135 9.03 36.18 -13.02
C MET A 135 9.82 35.27 -12.08
N VAL A 136 11.03 35.66 -11.68
CA VAL A 136 11.84 34.91 -10.71
C VAL A 136 11.26 35.02 -9.30
N ALA A 137 10.79 36.21 -8.90
CA ALA A 137 10.12 36.43 -7.63
C ALA A 137 8.82 35.63 -7.52
N LEU A 138 8.02 35.56 -8.59
CA LEU A 138 6.81 34.71 -8.63
C LEU A 138 7.13 33.22 -8.58
N ALA A 139 8.26 32.78 -9.16
CA ALA A 139 8.72 31.40 -9.02
C ALA A 139 9.14 31.09 -7.57
N ALA A 140 9.76 32.03 -6.86
CA ALA A 140 10.04 31.90 -5.43
C ALA A 140 8.73 31.81 -4.61
N CYS A 141 7.73 32.66 -4.90
CA CYS A 141 6.40 32.57 -4.30
C CYS A 141 5.76 31.20 -4.53
N GLU A 142 5.78 30.68 -5.75
CA GLU A 142 5.26 29.34 -6.07
C GLU A 142 5.89 28.27 -5.17
N LYS A 143 7.22 28.32 -5.03
CA LYS A 143 7.96 27.34 -4.23
C LYS A 143 7.68 27.46 -2.74
N TYR A 144 7.62 28.67 -2.18
CA TYR A 144 7.18 28.86 -0.80
C TYR A 144 5.74 28.37 -0.57
N THR A 145 4.80 28.63 -1.49
CA THR A 145 3.42 28.15 -1.33
C THR A 145 3.33 26.61 -1.38
N GLN A 146 4.22 25.93 -2.10
CA GLN A 146 4.31 24.46 -2.07
C GLN A 146 4.87 23.90 -0.76
N VAL A 147 5.65 24.69 -0.01
CA VAL A 147 6.03 24.33 1.36
C VAL A 147 4.80 24.42 2.28
N LEU A 148 3.94 25.43 2.06
CA LEU A 148 2.73 25.66 2.85
C LEU A 148 1.63 24.62 2.61
N SER A 149 1.63 23.90 1.49
CA SER A 149 0.69 22.78 1.29
C SER A 149 0.98 21.63 2.26
N ASP A 150 -0.08 21.06 2.86
CA ASP A 150 -0.06 19.90 3.76
C ASP A 150 0.85 20.04 5.00
N CYS A 151 0.72 21.16 5.73
CA CYS A 151 1.49 21.48 6.95
C CYS A 151 1.00 20.81 8.25
N GLU A 152 0.40 19.62 8.20
CA GLU A 152 -0.18 18.98 9.41
C GLU A 152 0.85 18.74 10.54
N ASP A 153 2.13 18.59 10.20
CA ASP A 153 3.22 18.26 11.14
C ASP A 153 4.21 19.42 11.41
N GLU A 154 3.97 20.63 10.88
CA GLU A 154 4.97 21.71 10.89
C GLU A 154 4.83 22.72 12.03
N ASN A 155 5.98 23.25 12.47
CA ASN A 155 6.05 24.28 13.50
C ASN A 155 5.39 25.57 13.01
N GLN A 156 4.40 26.09 13.75
CA GLN A 156 3.71 27.35 13.44
C GLN A 156 4.65 28.54 13.21
N LYS A 157 5.82 28.57 13.88
CA LYS A 157 6.84 29.59 13.65
C LYS A 157 7.46 29.49 12.25
N PHE A 158 7.70 28.27 11.76
CA PHE A 158 8.21 28.04 10.42
C PHE A 158 7.18 28.46 9.37
N ILE A 159 5.93 28.02 9.53
CA ILE A 159 4.80 28.43 8.67
C ILE A 159 4.66 29.96 8.64
N GLY A 160 4.71 30.62 9.80
CA GLY A 160 4.70 32.08 9.89
C GLY A 160 5.88 32.74 9.17
N GLY A 161 7.08 32.16 9.27
CA GLY A 161 8.26 32.60 8.55
C GLY A 161 8.11 32.50 7.03
N VAL A 162 7.62 31.36 6.53
CA VAL A 162 7.37 31.15 5.09
C VAL A 162 6.31 32.11 4.57
N ASN A 163 5.20 32.29 5.29
CA ASN A 163 4.18 33.28 4.95
C ASN A 163 4.77 34.71 4.88
N THR A 164 5.61 35.08 5.84
CA THR A 164 6.28 36.40 5.85
C THR A 164 7.15 36.59 4.60
N ARG A 165 7.87 35.55 4.16
CA ARG A 165 8.66 35.60 2.91
C ARG A 165 7.76 35.80 1.69
N VAL A 166 6.64 35.09 1.61
CA VAL A 166 5.66 35.25 0.53
C VAL A 166 5.10 36.67 0.50
N SER A 167 4.60 37.19 1.63
CA SER A 167 4.06 38.54 1.71
C SER A 167 5.12 39.60 1.32
N SER A 168 6.37 39.42 1.78
CA SER A 168 7.49 40.31 1.43
C SER A 168 7.76 40.34 -0.07
N LEU A 169 7.79 39.17 -0.73
CA LEU A 169 7.97 39.10 -2.18
C LEU A 169 6.83 39.81 -2.92
N LEU A 170 5.58 39.58 -2.53
CA LEU A 170 4.42 40.22 -3.15
C LEU A 170 4.44 41.74 -2.97
N ASP A 171 4.84 42.23 -1.80
CA ASP A 171 5.00 43.67 -1.55
C ASP A 171 6.09 44.27 -2.44
N GLU A 172 7.21 43.58 -2.61
CA GLU A 172 8.30 44.06 -3.45
C GLU A 172 7.95 44.03 -4.93
N ILE A 173 7.28 42.98 -5.41
CA ILE A 173 6.77 42.91 -6.79
C ILE A 173 5.79 44.05 -7.05
N THR A 174 4.84 44.28 -6.12
CA THR A 174 3.84 45.35 -6.25
C THR A 174 4.50 46.72 -6.35
N LYS A 175 5.57 46.98 -5.58
CA LYS A 175 6.35 48.22 -5.68
C LYS A 175 6.99 48.38 -7.06
N VAL A 176 7.62 47.34 -7.59
CA VAL A 176 8.28 47.39 -8.92
C VAL A 176 7.26 47.64 -10.03
N ILE A 177 6.11 46.96 -10.00
CA ILE A 177 5.03 47.16 -10.96
C ILE A 177 4.44 48.57 -10.84
N GLY A 178 4.23 49.07 -9.62
CA GLY A 178 3.75 50.43 -9.37
C GLY A 178 4.70 51.53 -9.85
N ILE A 179 6.02 51.33 -9.73
CA ILE A 179 7.04 52.28 -10.21
C ILE A 179 7.09 52.32 -11.74
N THR A 180 6.99 51.15 -12.38
CA THR A 180 7.12 51.05 -13.84
C THR A 180 5.85 51.49 -14.58
N ASN A 181 4.68 51.42 -13.94
CA ASN A 181 3.37 51.83 -14.47
C ASN A 181 3.06 51.24 -15.86
N ARG A 182 3.72 50.13 -16.19
CA ARG A 182 3.68 49.43 -17.49
C ARG A 182 3.36 47.98 -17.23
N ASP A 183 2.81 47.34 -18.24
CA ASP A 183 2.61 45.89 -18.20
C ASP A 183 3.96 45.18 -18.24
N VAL A 184 4.06 44.11 -17.47
CA VAL A 184 5.22 43.23 -17.45
C VAL A 184 5.04 42.22 -18.56
N GLU A 185 5.72 42.46 -19.68
CA GLU A 185 5.71 41.57 -20.84
C GLU A 185 6.68 40.41 -20.63
N THR A 186 6.22 39.19 -20.89
CA THR A 186 7.04 37.97 -20.79
C THR A 186 6.71 36.99 -21.92
N SER A 187 7.75 36.53 -22.62
CA SER A 187 7.71 35.39 -23.55
C SER A 187 8.37 34.14 -22.96
N SER A 188 8.81 34.23 -21.70
CA SER A 188 9.61 33.17 -21.06
C SER A 188 8.80 32.01 -20.52
N ILE A 189 7.47 32.14 -20.49
CA ILE A 189 6.56 31.12 -19.98
C ILE A 189 5.34 30.99 -20.90
N ASP A 190 5.00 29.76 -21.22
CA ASP A 190 3.75 29.42 -21.89
C ASP A 190 2.54 29.71 -20.96
N PHE A 191 1.42 30.12 -21.55
CA PHE A 191 0.21 30.51 -20.84
C PHE A 191 -0.31 29.43 -19.89
N ASP A 192 -0.28 28.15 -20.29
CA ASP A 192 -0.74 27.05 -19.45
C ASP A 192 0.14 26.85 -18.21
N ARG A 193 1.45 27.05 -18.34
CA ARG A 193 2.38 26.99 -17.21
C ARG A 193 2.17 28.16 -16.26
N PHE A 194 1.91 29.34 -16.80
CA PHE A 194 1.58 30.52 -15.98
C PHE A 194 0.28 30.32 -15.22
N LYS A 195 -0.78 29.83 -15.87
CA LYS A 195 -2.07 29.55 -15.24
C LYS A 195 -1.93 28.58 -14.07
N LYS A 196 -1.21 27.46 -14.26
CA LYS A 196 -0.94 26.48 -13.18
C LYS A 196 -0.19 27.10 -12.00
N ARG A 197 0.76 28.01 -12.27
CA ARG A 197 1.46 28.75 -11.21
C ARG A 197 0.49 29.65 -10.43
N VAL A 198 -0.39 30.38 -11.12
CA VAL A 198 -1.39 31.25 -10.50
C VAL A 198 -2.32 30.44 -9.59
N GLU A 199 -2.84 29.32 -10.08
CA GLU A 199 -3.69 28.41 -9.30
C GLU A 199 -2.98 27.94 -8.02
N ARG A 200 -1.73 27.46 -8.13
CA ARG A 200 -0.94 26.98 -6.99
C ARG A 200 -0.69 28.06 -5.94
N ILE A 201 -0.27 29.25 -6.38
CA ILE A 201 0.00 30.36 -5.46
C ILE A 201 -1.29 30.77 -4.78
N SER A 202 -2.35 31.03 -5.55
CA SER A 202 -3.63 31.53 -5.03
C SER A 202 -4.26 30.63 -3.97
N ALA A 203 -4.11 29.31 -4.11
CA ALA A 203 -4.69 28.34 -3.18
C ALA A 203 -4.16 28.43 -1.74
N GLN A 204 -2.97 29.04 -1.54
CA GLN A 204 -2.26 29.05 -0.26
C GLN A 204 -2.15 30.46 0.35
N LEU A 205 -2.66 31.49 -0.32
CA LEU A 205 -2.57 32.87 0.17
C LEU A 205 -3.73 33.23 1.11
N ASN A 206 -3.43 34.06 2.10
CA ASN A 206 -4.45 34.77 2.86
C ASN A 206 -5.11 35.86 1.99
N SER A 207 -6.23 36.44 2.47
CA SER A 207 -7.01 37.42 1.70
C SER A 207 -6.24 38.68 1.29
N ILE A 208 -5.32 39.16 2.13
CA ILE A 208 -4.51 40.36 1.88
C ILE A 208 -3.50 40.09 0.76
N ASP A 209 -2.75 39.00 0.89
CA ASP A 209 -1.73 38.62 -0.07
C ASP A 209 -2.36 38.17 -1.39
N PHE A 210 -3.54 37.55 -1.35
CA PHE A 210 -4.32 37.22 -2.54
C PHE A 210 -4.73 38.46 -3.34
N ALA A 211 -5.14 39.54 -2.67
CA ALA A 211 -5.47 40.81 -3.34
C ALA A 211 -4.23 41.42 -4.03
N LYS A 212 -3.06 41.43 -3.36
CA LYS A 212 -1.80 41.87 -3.97
C LYS A 212 -1.42 41.00 -5.16
N PHE A 213 -1.54 39.68 -5.02
CA PHE A 213 -1.23 38.73 -6.06
C PHE A 213 -2.11 38.91 -7.30
N ASN A 214 -3.41 39.11 -7.14
CA ASN A 214 -4.31 39.41 -8.26
C ASN A 214 -3.94 40.71 -8.98
N HIS A 215 -3.55 41.74 -8.23
CA HIS A 215 -3.06 42.98 -8.82
C HIS A 215 -1.81 42.75 -9.67
N ILE A 216 -0.84 41.98 -9.16
CA ILE A 216 0.37 41.59 -9.90
C ILE A 216 0.02 40.83 -11.18
N VAL A 217 -0.82 39.80 -11.07
CA VAL A 217 -1.23 38.97 -12.22
C VAL A 217 -1.93 39.80 -13.29
N SER A 218 -2.76 40.78 -12.91
CA SER A 218 -3.45 41.67 -13.85
C SER A 218 -2.52 42.55 -14.69
N LYS A 219 -1.26 42.69 -14.27
CA LYS A 219 -0.23 43.51 -14.92
C LYS A 219 0.75 42.69 -15.75
N ILE A 220 0.62 41.36 -15.77
CA ILE A 220 1.48 40.47 -16.55
C ILE A 220 0.84 40.25 -17.92
N LYS A 221 1.57 40.57 -18.98
CA LYS A 221 1.20 40.26 -20.36
C LYS A 221 2.09 39.15 -20.88
N ILE A 222 1.47 38.06 -21.32
CA ILE A 222 2.15 36.95 -21.96
C ILE A 222 2.14 37.23 -23.46
N ILE A 223 3.32 37.26 -24.07
CA ILE A 223 3.49 37.49 -25.51
C ILE A 223 3.96 36.17 -26.12
N ASP A 224 3.12 35.63 -27.00
CA ASP A 224 3.41 34.46 -27.83
C ASP A 224 4.18 34.83 -29.11
#